data_AF-A0A3D5CIF3-F1
#
_entry.id   AF-A0A3D5CIF3-F1
#
_cell.length_a   1.000
_cell.length_b   1.000
_cell.length_c   1.000
_cell.angle_alpha   90.00
_cell.angle_beta   90.00
_cell.angle_gamma   90.00
#
_symmetry.space_group_name_H-M   'P 1'
#
loop_
_entity.id
_entity.type
_entity.pdbx_description
1 polymer ?
#
loop_
_entity_poly.entity_id
_entity_poly.type
_entity_poly.pdbx_seq_one_letter_code
_entity_poly.pdbx_strand_id
1 'polypeptide(L)' 'TGHGLKDPQWALRNADGTEARPTVVDATTSEVASVLGLARAGATA' A
#
# COMPACT_ATOMS: atom_id res chain seq x y z
N THR A 1 -2.48 -21.73 20.18
CA THR A 1 -2.02 -21.04 18.96
C THR A 1 -2.57 -19.63 19.00
N GLY A 2 -1.73 -18.60 19.12
CA GLY A 2 -2.20 -17.21 19.34
C GLY A 2 -2.85 -16.61 18.09
N HIS A 3 -3.92 -15.82 18.27
CA HIS A 3 -4.52 -15.02 17.20
C HIS A 3 -3.53 -13.94 16.74
N GLY A 4 -3.39 -13.71 15.43
CA GLY A 4 -2.39 -12.78 14.87
C GLY A 4 -2.46 -11.35 15.42
N LEU A 5 -3.65 -10.88 15.83
CA LEU A 5 -3.82 -9.57 16.48
C LEU A 5 -3.15 -9.43 17.86
N LYS A 6 -2.67 -10.52 18.48
CA LYS A 6 -1.91 -10.45 19.74
C LYS A 6 -0.51 -9.88 19.55
N ASP A 7 0.02 -9.95 18.33
CA ASP A 7 1.26 -9.31 17.93
C ASP A 7 1.05 -8.62 16.56
N PRO A 8 0.43 -7.43 16.55
CA PRO A 8 0.13 -6.73 15.31
C PRO A 8 1.39 -6.32 14.53
N GLN A 9 2.54 -6.21 15.20
CA GLN A 9 3.82 -5.91 14.54
C GLN A 9 4.28 -7.07 13.67
N TRP A 10 3.93 -8.31 14.00
CA TRP A 10 4.19 -9.47 13.14
C TRP A 10 3.59 -9.31 11.73
N ALA A 11 2.40 -8.69 11.62
CA ALA A 11 1.72 -8.47 10.35
C ALA A 11 2.37 -7.37 9.47
N LEU A 12 3.23 -6.53 10.05
CA LEU A 12 3.93 -5.48 9.31
C LEU A 12 5.31 -5.94 8.80
N ARG A 13 5.72 -7.18 9.06
CA ARG A 13 7.02 -7.68 8.61
C ARG A 13 6.91 -8.42 7.28
N ASN A 14 7.68 -7.99 6.30
CA ASN A 14 7.84 -8.65 5.01
C ASN A 14 8.71 -9.90 5.11
N ALA A 15 8.66 -10.77 4.10
CA ALA A 15 9.43 -12.00 4.05
C ALA A 15 10.96 -11.76 4.01
N ASP A 16 11.39 -10.61 3.51
CA ASP A 16 12.80 -10.16 3.51
C ASP A 16 13.23 -9.54 4.85
N GLY A 17 12.34 -9.50 5.84
CA GLY A 17 12.60 -8.95 7.17
C GLY A 17 12.39 -7.43 7.29
N THR A 18 12.03 -6.74 6.20
CA THR A 18 11.71 -5.32 6.22
C THR A 18 10.35 -5.02 6.84
N GLU A 19 10.13 -3.78 7.26
CA GLU A 19 8.85 -3.31 7.79
C GLU A 19 8.03 -2.64 6.68
N ALA A 20 6.78 -3.07 6.51
CA ALA A 20 5.83 -2.47 5.60
C ALA A 20 5.43 -1.08 6.10
N ARG A 21 5.51 -0.08 5.22
CA ARG A 21 5.10 1.29 5.48
C ARG A 21 4.07 1.75 4.46
N PRO A 22 3.01 2.46 4.88
CA PRO A 22 2.03 2.99 3.94
C PRO A 22 2.66 4.08 3.08
N THR A 23 2.23 4.15 1.83
CA THR A 23 2.48 5.33 0.98
C THR A 23 1.37 6.33 1.25
N VAL A 24 1.72 7.54 1.69
CA VAL A 24 0.77 8.62 1.96
C VAL A 24 0.66 9.49 0.70
N VAL A 25 -0.58 9.78 0.30
CA VAL A 25 -0.90 10.62 -0.87
C VAL A 25 -2.00 11.62 -0.50
N ASP A 26 -2.18 12.64 -1.33
CA ASP A 26 -3.32 13.54 -1.19
C ASP A 26 -4.64 12.78 -1.35
N ALA A 27 -5.68 13.26 -0.65
CA ALA A 27 -7.02 12.69 -0.68
C ALA A 27 -7.79 13.03 -1.96
N THR A 28 -7.12 12.99 -3.11
CA THR A 28 -7.72 13.19 -4.43
C THR A 28 -7.77 11.86 -5.17
N THR A 29 -8.84 11.65 -5.95
CA THR A 29 -9.01 10.42 -6.73
C THR A 29 -7.87 10.20 -7.72
N SER A 30 -7.34 11.27 -8.31
CA SER A 30 -6.24 11.19 -9.29
C SER A 30 -4.93 10.72 -8.65
N GLU A 31 -4.56 11.25 -7.48
CA GLU A 31 -3.33 10.84 -6.79
C GLU A 31 -3.40 9.37 -6.34
N VAL A 32 -4.55 8.94 -5.78
CA VAL A 32 -4.78 7.53 -5.42
C VAL A 32 -4.73 6.62 -6.65
N ALA A 33 -5.37 7.02 -7.76
CA ALA A 33 -5.34 6.23 -8.99
C ALA A 33 -3.93 6.12 -9.59
N SER A 34 -3.12 7.18 -9.49
CA SER A 34 -1.74 7.20 -9.96
C SER A 34 -0.88 6.17 -9.23
N VAL A 35 -0.87 6.17 -7.88
CA VAL A 35 -0.06 5.22 -7.10
C VAL A 35 -0.53 3.77 -7.21
N LEU A 36 -1.83 3.57 -7.49
CA LEU A 36 -2.39 2.23 -7.71
C LEU A 36 -2.21 1.73 -9.16
N GLY A 37 -1.66 2.53 -10.07
CA GLY A 37 -1.55 2.17 -11.50
C GLY A 37 -2.90 2.10 -12.22
N LEU A 38 -3.91 2.79 -11.69
CA LEU A 38 -5.28 2.86 -12.22
C LEU A 38 -5.54 4.17 -12.97
N ALA A 39 -4.54 5.05 -13.06
CA ALA A 39 -4.63 6.24 -13.89
C ALA A 39 -4.91 5.84 -15.34
N ARG A 40 -5.77 6.61 -16.01
CA ARG A 40 -6.07 6.38 -17.43
C ARG A 40 -4.76 6.35 -18.20
N ALA A 41 -4.45 5.21 -18.83
CA ALA A 41 -3.37 5.14 -19.80
C ALA A 41 -3.64 6.25 -20.84
N GLY A 42 -2.75 7.23 -20.90
CA GLY A 42 -2.95 8.41 -21.74
C GLY A 42 -3.31 7.97 -23.15
N ALA A 43 -4.41 8.51 -23.69
CA ALA A 43 -4.59 8.52 -25.13
C ALA A 43 -3.47 9.41 -25.68
N THR A 44 -2.39 8.78 -26.12
CA THR A 44 -1.42 9.43 -27.00
C THR A 44 -2.20 9.82 -28.25
N ALA A 45 -2.48 11.12 -28.40
CA ALA A 45 -2.95 11.71 -29.64
C ALA A 45 -1.80 11.76 -30.65
#